data_AF-A0A537TJ22-F1
#
_entry.id   AF-A0A537TJ22-F1
#
_cell.length_a   1.000
_cell.length_b   1.000
_cell.length_c   1.000
_cell.angle_alpha   90.00
_cell.angle_beta   90.00
_cell.angle_gamma   90.00
#
_symmetry.space_group_name_H-M   'P 1'
#
loop_
_entity.id
_entity.type
_entity.pdbx_description
1 polymer ?
#
loop_
_entity_poly.entity_id
_entity_poly.type
_entity_poly.pdbx_seq_one_letter_code
_entity_poly.pdbx_strand_id
1 'polypeptide(L)'
;MTAAGAERSAPPPALAPPPGNPRFPLFDGLRAIAAISILGLHAIVFTDYFPGWQGAYARQLAAGVCVFFVISGFLLYRPFVASRLSGRARIRFRDYARRRLLRIVPAYWFALTVLMVWPGLPGDFSRDWWIYFGFAQDFQGDTLFGGLGTAWSLGTEVSFYALLPLYAYVLSRPRFARSARSVLVSELTVLALLALGSLGFRAAVSGSHPNLGYTLAGTFDWFALGMSLAVVSAVT
;
A
#
# COMPACT_ATOMS: atom_id res chain seq x y z
N MET A 1 -7.15 -45.70 14.70
CA MET A 1 -6.39 -44.51 15.11
C MET A 1 -6.97 -43.32 14.35
N THR A 2 -8.05 -42.76 14.87
CA THR A 2 -8.87 -41.71 14.22
C THR A 2 -8.33 -40.34 14.59
N ALA A 3 -8.17 -39.49 13.56
CA ALA A 3 -7.67 -38.13 13.66
C ALA A 3 -8.60 -37.28 14.55
N ALA A 4 -8.05 -36.73 15.63
CA ALA A 4 -8.69 -35.66 16.38
C ALA A 4 -8.62 -34.38 15.54
N GLY A 5 -9.72 -34.07 14.85
CA GLY A 5 -9.92 -32.77 14.23
C GLY A 5 -9.88 -31.70 15.30
N ALA A 6 -8.88 -30.82 15.26
CA ALA A 6 -8.84 -29.63 16.08
C ALA A 6 -10.01 -28.73 15.67
N GLU A 7 -11.11 -28.78 16.42
CA GLU A 7 -12.16 -27.78 16.35
C GLU A 7 -11.52 -26.43 16.68
N ARG A 8 -11.40 -25.57 15.66
CA ARG A 8 -10.98 -24.19 15.86
C ARG A 8 -12.08 -23.51 16.67
N SER A 9 -11.83 -23.33 17.96
CA SER A 9 -12.71 -22.58 18.85
C SER A 9 -13.01 -21.21 18.24
N ALA A 10 -14.30 -20.87 18.16
CA ALA A 10 -14.73 -19.59 17.60
C ALA A 10 -14.10 -18.44 18.43
N PRO A 11 -13.56 -17.39 17.79
CA PRO A 11 -12.95 -16.28 18.51
C PRO A 11 -13.99 -15.61 19.43
N PRO A 12 -13.56 -15.12 20.61
CA PRO A 12 -14.42 -14.40 21.54
C PRO A 12 -15.24 -13.30 20.84
N PRO A 13 -16.47 -12.98 21.29
CA PRO A 13 -17.31 -11.96 20.65
C PRO A 13 -16.62 -10.59 20.51
N ALA A 14 -15.74 -10.24 21.45
CA ALA A 14 -14.93 -9.02 21.40
C ALA A 14 -13.85 -9.03 20.29
N LEU A 15 -13.45 -10.22 19.84
CA LEU A 15 -12.48 -10.44 18.76
C LEU A 15 -13.17 -10.85 17.45
N ALA A 16 -14.50 -10.99 17.43
CA ALA A 16 -15.24 -11.25 16.21
C ALA A 16 -15.07 -10.08 15.23
N PRO A 17 -14.79 -10.33 13.94
CA PRO A 17 -14.79 -9.27 12.95
C PRO A 17 -16.18 -8.62 12.88
N PRO A 18 -16.27 -7.31 12.59
CA PRO A 18 -17.55 -6.69 12.26
C PRO A 18 -18.23 -7.49 11.13
N PRO A 19 -19.56 -7.69 11.17
CA PRO A 19 -20.28 -8.42 10.13
C PRO A 19 -19.87 -7.97 8.73
N GLY A 20 -19.59 -8.89 7.80
CA GLY A 20 -19.16 -8.62 6.41
C GLY A 20 -17.76 -8.02 6.21
N ASN A 21 -16.96 -7.86 7.27
CA ASN A 21 -15.55 -7.53 7.17
C ASN A 21 -14.69 -8.63 7.81
N PRO A 22 -14.56 -9.80 7.18
CA PRO A 22 -13.74 -10.89 7.68
C PRO A 22 -12.30 -10.42 7.92
N ARG A 23 -11.70 -10.92 9.01
CA ARG A 23 -10.26 -10.75 9.23
C ARG A 23 -9.52 -11.68 8.28
N PHE A 24 -8.45 -11.19 7.68
CA PHE A 24 -7.58 -12.00 6.84
C PHE A 24 -6.20 -12.14 7.50
N PRO A 25 -6.07 -13.02 8.52
CA PRO A 25 -4.87 -13.10 9.36
C PRO A 25 -3.60 -13.47 8.56
N LEU A 26 -3.75 -14.23 7.47
CA LEU A 26 -2.61 -14.64 6.64
C LEU A 26 -1.93 -13.47 5.91
N PHE A 27 -2.61 -12.33 5.74
CA PHE A 27 -1.98 -11.15 5.14
C PHE A 27 -0.89 -10.54 6.03
N ASP A 28 -0.97 -10.71 7.35
CA ASP A 28 0.09 -10.25 8.24
C ASP A 28 1.34 -11.12 8.09
N GLY A 29 1.17 -12.43 7.86
CA GLY A 29 2.26 -13.31 7.46
C GLY A 29 2.88 -12.93 6.11
N LEU A 30 2.07 -12.63 5.10
CA LEU A 30 2.57 -12.16 3.80
C LEU A 30 3.33 -10.84 3.91
N ARG A 31 2.86 -9.90 4.76
CA ARG A 31 3.59 -8.66 5.06
C ARG A 31 4.91 -8.92 5.73
N ALA A 32 4.99 -9.87 6.66
CA ALA A 32 6.25 -10.24 7.31
C ALA A 32 7.25 -10.79 6.29
N ILE A 33 6.82 -11.67 5.38
CA ILE A 33 7.65 -12.18 4.27
C ILE A 33 8.12 -11.03 3.37
N ALA A 34 7.22 -10.12 2.99
CA ALA A 34 7.55 -8.95 2.19
C ALA A 34 8.56 -8.03 2.89
N ALA A 35 8.42 -7.80 4.20
CA ALA A 35 9.36 -7.02 5.00
C ALA A 35 10.76 -7.66 5.03
N ILE A 36 10.84 -8.97 5.26
CA ILE A 36 12.11 -9.72 5.28
C ILE A 36 12.79 -9.67 3.91
N SER A 37 12.01 -9.81 2.82
CA SER A 37 12.51 -9.66 1.45
C SER A 37 13.17 -8.29 1.25
N ILE A 38 12.48 -7.22 1.64
CA ILE A 38 13.00 -5.86 1.50
C ILE A 38 14.20 -5.60 2.41
N LEU A 39 14.22 -6.13 3.63
CA LEU A 39 15.38 -6.06 4.50
C LEU A 39 16.61 -6.73 3.86
N GLY A 40 16.43 -7.91 3.27
CA GLY A 40 17.47 -8.62 2.54
C GLY A 40 18.00 -7.82 1.34
N LEU A 41 17.09 -7.22 0.55
CA LEU A 41 17.49 -6.34 -0.56
C LEU A 41 18.37 -5.19 -0.07
N HIS A 42 17.96 -4.50 1.01
CA HIS A 42 18.73 -3.39 1.54
C HIS A 42 20.08 -3.84 2.07
N ALA A 43 20.17 -4.97 2.78
CA ALA A 43 21.45 -5.50 3.25
C ALA A 43 22.43 -5.74 2.09
N ILE A 44 21.94 -6.30 0.97
CA ILE A 44 22.73 -6.52 -0.25
C ILE A 44 23.17 -5.20 -0.88
N VAL A 45 22.25 -4.23 -1.02
CA VAL A 45 22.56 -2.90 -1.57
C VAL A 45 23.57 -2.15 -0.71
N PHE A 46 23.41 -2.16 0.62
CA PHE A 46 24.31 -1.46 1.55
C PHE A 46 25.71 -2.08 1.66
N THR A 47 25.85 -3.36 1.36
CA THR A 47 27.15 -4.05 1.35
C THR A 47 27.80 -4.09 -0.04
N ASP A 48 27.12 -3.52 -1.05
CA ASP A 48 27.50 -3.61 -2.47
C ASP A 48 27.82 -5.05 -2.94
N TYR A 49 27.15 -6.03 -2.34
CA TYR A 49 27.47 -7.44 -2.52
C TYR A 49 26.51 -8.11 -3.50
N PHE A 50 26.77 -7.95 -4.80
CA PHE A 50 26.02 -8.63 -5.87
C PHE A 50 26.86 -9.74 -6.54
N PRO A 51 27.04 -10.91 -5.91
CA PRO A 51 27.83 -11.98 -6.52
C PRO A 51 27.10 -12.54 -7.74
N GLY A 52 27.81 -12.59 -8.88
CA GLY A 52 27.49 -13.39 -10.07
C GLY A 52 26.00 -13.54 -10.41
N TRP A 53 25.56 -14.79 -10.54
CA TRP A 53 24.18 -15.12 -10.91
C TRP A 53 23.18 -14.83 -9.78
N GLN A 54 23.63 -14.81 -8.52
CA GLN A 54 22.80 -14.56 -7.34
C GLN A 54 22.30 -13.11 -7.30
N GLY A 55 23.05 -12.15 -7.87
CA GLY A 55 22.61 -10.76 -8.01
C GLY A 55 21.30 -10.61 -8.80
N ALA A 56 21.04 -11.47 -9.78
CA ALA A 56 19.77 -11.47 -10.51
C ALA A 56 18.58 -11.87 -9.62
N TYR A 57 18.79 -12.83 -8.72
CA TYR A 57 17.77 -13.26 -7.74
C TYR A 57 17.60 -12.23 -6.63
N ALA A 58 18.69 -11.61 -6.17
CA ALA A 58 18.66 -10.57 -5.14
C ALA A 58 17.77 -9.38 -5.54
N ARG A 59 17.78 -8.98 -6.82
CA ARG A 59 16.91 -7.90 -7.32
C ARG A 59 15.43 -8.24 -7.23
N GLN A 60 15.05 -9.52 -7.27
CA GLN A 60 13.65 -9.94 -7.13
C GLN A 60 13.12 -9.70 -5.72
N LEU A 61 13.99 -9.53 -4.73
CA LEU A 61 13.57 -9.18 -3.38
C LEU A 61 12.82 -7.84 -3.31
N ALA A 62 13.01 -6.95 -4.30
CA ALA A 62 12.27 -5.71 -4.45
C ALA A 62 10.76 -5.92 -4.67
N ALA A 63 10.34 -7.10 -5.15
CA ALA A 63 8.93 -7.45 -5.31
C ALA A 63 8.16 -7.41 -3.99
N GLY A 64 8.84 -7.45 -2.84
CA GLY A 64 8.22 -7.23 -1.53
C GLY A 64 7.43 -5.92 -1.44
N VAL A 65 7.89 -4.84 -2.09
CA VAL A 65 7.14 -3.57 -2.13
C VAL A 65 5.82 -3.74 -2.89
N CYS A 66 5.86 -4.43 -4.04
CA CYS A 66 4.67 -4.71 -4.83
C CYS A 66 3.65 -5.53 -4.02
N VAL A 67 4.12 -6.50 -3.23
CA VAL A 67 3.27 -7.26 -2.31
C VAL A 67 2.61 -6.34 -1.28
N PHE A 68 3.35 -5.42 -0.65
CA PHE A 68 2.75 -4.43 0.26
C PHE A 68 1.65 -3.61 -0.42
N PHE A 69 1.88 -3.11 -1.64
CA PHE A 69 0.88 -2.32 -2.37
C PHE A 69 -0.36 -3.12 -2.75
N VAL A 70 -0.21 -4.35 -3.22
CA VAL A 70 -1.35 -5.25 -3.52
C VAL A 70 -2.15 -5.55 -2.25
N ILE A 71 -1.47 -5.88 -1.16
CA ILE A 71 -2.11 -6.16 0.13
C ILE A 71 -2.85 -4.92 0.66
N SER A 72 -2.24 -3.74 0.54
CA SER A 72 -2.85 -2.47 0.93
C SER A 72 -4.07 -2.16 0.08
N GLY A 73 -3.97 -2.27 -1.25
CA GLY A 73 -5.11 -2.14 -2.17
C GLY A 73 -6.29 -3.04 -1.78
N PHE A 74 -6.02 -4.33 -1.51
CA PHE A 74 -7.05 -5.28 -1.10
C PHE A 74 -7.69 -4.93 0.25
N LEU A 75 -6.88 -4.86 1.32
CA LEU A 75 -7.41 -4.73 2.69
C LEU A 75 -8.03 -3.35 2.95
N LEU A 76 -7.55 -2.31 2.28
CA LEU A 76 -8.09 -0.96 2.46
C LEU A 76 -9.36 -0.76 1.66
N TYR A 77 -9.44 -1.31 0.45
CA TYR A 77 -10.58 -1.04 -0.43
C TYR A 77 -11.77 -1.95 -0.17
N ARG A 78 -11.54 -3.22 0.19
CA ARG A 78 -12.61 -4.20 0.40
C ARG A 78 -13.73 -3.72 1.35
N PRO A 79 -13.44 -3.07 2.50
CA PRO A 79 -14.50 -2.56 3.37
C PRO A 79 -15.40 -1.49 2.72
N PHE A 80 -14.87 -0.67 1.81
CA PHE A 80 -15.67 0.32 1.06
C PHE A 80 -16.63 -0.36 0.08
N VAL A 81 -16.15 -1.36 -0.66
CA VAL A 81 -16.98 -2.13 -1.58
C VAL A 81 -18.04 -2.94 -0.83
N ALA A 82 -17.65 -3.64 0.24
CA ALA A 82 -18.54 -4.47 1.03
C ALA A 82 -19.65 -3.65 1.72
N SER A 83 -19.32 -2.48 2.29
CA SER A 83 -20.33 -1.60 2.90
C SER A 83 -21.34 -1.08 1.86
N ARG A 84 -20.87 -0.75 0.65
CA ARG A 84 -21.74 -0.36 -0.46
C ARG A 84 -22.67 -1.48 -0.91
N LEU A 85 -22.16 -2.70 -1.12
CA LEU A 85 -22.96 -3.84 -1.59
C LEU A 85 -23.97 -4.32 -0.55
N SER A 86 -23.64 -4.24 0.74
CA SER A 86 -24.52 -4.64 1.85
C SER A 86 -25.48 -3.55 2.32
N GLY A 87 -25.49 -2.37 1.69
CA GLY A 87 -26.35 -1.25 2.07
C GLY A 87 -26.04 -0.67 3.46
N ARG A 88 -24.86 -0.94 4.02
CA ARG A 88 -24.47 -0.50 5.37
C ARG A 88 -24.02 0.96 5.41
N ALA A 89 -23.93 1.49 6.63
CA ALA A 89 -23.39 2.81 6.86
C ALA A 89 -22.00 2.98 6.22
N ARG A 90 -21.79 4.12 5.55
CA ARG A 90 -20.52 4.45 4.91
C ARG A 90 -19.41 4.56 5.96
N ILE A 91 -18.20 4.16 5.59
CA ILE A 91 -17.01 4.34 6.41
C ILE A 91 -16.77 5.84 6.59
N ARG A 92 -16.73 6.30 7.84
CA ARG A 92 -16.44 7.69 8.17
C ARG A 92 -14.98 8.00 7.83
N PHE A 93 -14.77 9.02 7.00
CA PHE A 93 -13.44 9.45 6.57
C PHE A 93 -12.52 9.77 7.74
N ARG A 94 -13.03 10.48 8.77
CA ARG A 94 -12.28 10.83 9.98
C ARG A 94 -11.73 9.60 10.71
N ASP A 95 -12.55 8.57 10.88
CA ASP A 95 -12.14 7.35 11.60
C ASP A 95 -11.13 6.55 10.78
N TYR A 96 -11.30 6.51 9.46
CA TYR A 96 -10.34 5.93 8.54
C TYR A 96 -8.99 6.66 8.63
N ALA A 97 -8.98 7.99 8.43
CA ALA A 97 -7.77 8.80 8.44
C ALA A 97 -7.03 8.68 9.78
N ARG A 98 -7.74 8.78 10.91
CA ARG A 98 -7.15 8.65 12.25
C ARG A 98 -6.42 7.31 12.43
N ARG A 99 -7.03 6.19 12.04
CA ARG A 99 -6.40 4.86 12.16
C ARG A 99 -5.14 4.73 11.31
N ARG A 100 -5.10 5.38 10.14
CA ARG A 100 -3.94 5.33 9.24
C ARG A 100 -2.82 6.24 9.70
N LEU A 101 -3.14 7.46 10.10
CA LEU A 101 -2.18 8.41 10.64
C LEU A 101 -1.52 7.87 11.91
N LEU A 102 -2.29 7.36 12.87
CA LEU A 102 -1.74 6.79 14.11
C LEU A 102 -0.90 5.52 13.89
N ARG A 103 -1.08 4.83 12.75
CA ARG A 103 -0.29 3.66 12.39
C ARG A 103 1.07 4.04 11.80
N ILE A 104 1.12 5.09 10.98
CA ILE A 104 2.31 5.44 10.18
C ILE A 104 3.12 6.55 10.84
N VAL A 105 2.46 7.65 11.17
CA VAL A 105 3.11 8.91 11.52
C VAL A 105 4.03 8.78 12.74
N PRO A 106 3.61 8.18 13.88
CA PRO A 106 4.46 8.14 15.07
C PRO A 106 5.76 7.37 14.84
N ALA A 107 5.68 6.18 14.23
CA ALA A 107 6.85 5.34 13.99
C ALA A 107 7.79 5.96 12.96
N TYR A 108 7.25 6.51 11.88
CA TYR A 108 8.04 7.16 10.84
C TYR A 108 8.75 8.41 11.36
N TRP A 109 8.01 9.32 12.02
CA TRP A 109 8.61 10.53 12.58
C TRP A 109 9.65 10.21 13.64
N PHE A 110 9.42 9.20 14.48
CA PHE A 110 10.42 8.75 15.45
C PHE A 110 11.69 8.25 14.75
N ALA A 111 11.57 7.34 13.78
CA ALA A 111 12.73 6.81 13.05
C ALA A 111 13.50 7.91 12.30
N LEU A 112 12.79 8.82 11.63
CA LEU A 112 13.39 9.94 10.92
C LEU A 112 14.11 10.89 11.89
N THR A 113 13.50 11.21 13.03
CA THR A 113 14.10 12.07 14.06
C THR A 113 15.35 11.43 14.66
N VAL A 114 15.32 10.13 14.96
CA VAL A 114 16.49 9.40 15.47
C VAL A 114 17.64 9.49 14.47
N LEU A 115 17.39 9.23 13.19
CA LEU A 115 18.44 9.33 12.16
C LEU A 115 18.95 10.76 11.96
N MET A 116 18.09 11.76 12.12
CA MET A 116 18.49 13.17 12.06
C MET A 116 19.45 13.55 13.18
N VAL A 117 19.31 12.94 14.36
CA VAL A 117 20.19 13.17 15.51
C VAL A 117 21.45 12.30 15.46
N TRP A 118 21.33 11.03 15.07
CA TRP A 118 22.44 10.07 15.03
C TRP A 118 22.19 8.95 14.01
N PRO A 119 23.09 8.73 13.02
CA PRO A 119 24.41 9.32 12.82
C PRO A 119 24.40 10.72 12.19
N GLY A 120 23.21 11.31 11.98
CA GLY A 120 23.01 12.50 11.16
C GLY A 120 22.65 12.12 9.73
N LEU A 121 21.74 12.88 9.12
CA LEU A 121 21.32 12.64 7.74
C LEU A 121 22.24 13.39 6.77
N PRO A 122 22.77 12.74 5.72
CA PRO A 122 23.52 13.43 4.69
C PRO A 122 22.62 14.39 3.90
N GLY A 123 23.11 15.60 3.60
CA GLY A 123 22.39 16.66 2.87
C GLY A 123 21.94 17.84 3.74
N ASP A 124 21.39 18.88 3.10
CA ASP A 124 20.88 20.07 3.81
C ASP A 124 19.45 19.85 4.33
N PHE A 125 19.33 18.94 5.30
CA PHE A 125 18.06 18.65 5.98
C PHE A 125 17.44 19.87 6.67
N SER A 126 18.22 20.95 6.90
CA SER A 126 17.74 22.15 7.55
C SER A 126 16.67 22.90 6.74
N ARG A 127 16.71 22.77 5.40
CA ARG A 127 15.76 23.43 4.49
C ARG A 127 14.61 22.52 4.06
N ASP A 128 14.88 21.23 3.93
CA ASP A 128 13.98 20.26 3.29
C ASP A 128 13.27 19.31 4.27
N TRP A 129 13.47 19.48 5.58
CA TRP A 129 12.87 18.61 6.61
C TRP A 129 11.34 18.42 6.43
N TRP A 130 10.62 19.47 6.05
CA TRP A 130 9.16 19.44 5.88
C TRP A 130 8.72 18.52 4.73
N ILE A 131 9.57 18.31 3.72
CA ILE A 131 9.33 17.38 2.62
C ILE A 131 9.27 15.94 3.16
N TYR A 132 10.24 15.57 3.98
CA TYR A 132 10.33 14.24 4.57
C TYR A 132 9.23 13.99 5.60
N PHE A 133 9.03 14.91 6.56
CA PHE A 133 7.95 14.78 7.55
C PHE A 133 6.55 14.82 6.92
N GLY A 134 6.42 15.46 5.76
CA GLY A 134 5.21 15.57 4.95
C GLY A 134 5.02 14.45 3.91
N PHE A 135 5.91 13.47 3.82
CA PHE A 135 5.86 12.37 2.85
C PHE A 135 5.89 12.82 1.37
N ALA A 136 6.56 13.93 1.08
CA ALA A 136 6.60 14.55 -0.25
C ALA A 136 7.91 14.30 -1.02
N GLN A 137 8.82 13.49 -0.47
CA GLN A 137 10.16 13.28 -1.03
C GLN A 137 10.17 12.63 -2.42
N ASP A 138 9.08 11.96 -2.81
CA ASP A 138 8.98 11.26 -4.09
C ASP A 138 8.83 12.22 -5.27
N PHE A 139 8.36 13.44 -5.00
CA PHE A 139 8.06 14.44 -6.03
C PHE A 139 9.29 15.24 -6.47
N GLN A 140 10.41 15.16 -5.75
CA GLN A 140 11.66 15.83 -6.12
C GLN A 140 12.79 14.80 -6.28
N GLY A 141 13.55 14.92 -7.37
CA GLY A 141 14.61 13.96 -7.70
C GLY A 141 15.68 13.85 -6.61
N ASP A 142 16.08 14.99 -6.06
CA ASP A 142 17.17 15.08 -5.08
C ASP A 142 16.78 14.55 -3.70
N THR A 143 15.48 14.48 -3.39
CA THR A 143 14.99 14.06 -2.07
C THR A 143 14.57 12.59 -1.98
N LEU A 144 14.31 11.91 -3.11
CA LEU A 144 13.69 10.58 -3.18
C LEU A 144 14.35 9.54 -2.27
N PHE A 145 15.68 9.46 -2.28
CA PHE A 145 16.46 8.52 -1.48
C PHE A 145 17.15 9.17 -0.27
N GLY A 146 16.84 10.44 0.00
CA GLY A 146 17.35 11.18 1.16
C GLY A 146 16.61 10.79 2.45
N GLY A 147 17.21 11.10 3.60
CA GLY A 147 16.63 10.79 4.90
C GLY A 147 16.54 9.28 5.13
N LEU A 148 15.31 8.78 5.23
CA LEU A 148 15.01 7.36 5.16
C LEU A 148 14.84 6.97 3.68
N GLY A 149 15.93 6.56 3.01
CA GLY A 149 15.89 6.26 1.56
C GLY A 149 14.89 5.17 1.15
N THR A 150 14.41 4.37 2.09
CA THR A 150 13.38 3.34 1.88
C THR A 150 11.94 3.86 1.98
N ALA A 151 11.77 5.11 2.45
CA ALA A 151 10.48 5.70 2.79
C ALA A 151 9.64 6.14 1.59
N TRP A 152 10.17 6.11 0.36
CA TRP A 152 9.39 6.43 -0.83
C TRP A 152 8.13 5.56 -0.95
N SER A 153 8.24 4.28 -0.62
CA SER A 153 7.10 3.34 -0.66
C SER A 153 6.02 3.74 0.36
N LEU A 154 6.43 4.31 1.48
CA LEU A 154 5.55 4.83 2.52
C LEU A 154 4.86 6.13 2.08
N GLY A 155 5.56 7.03 1.39
CA GLY A 155 4.98 8.26 0.83
C GLY A 155 3.92 7.97 -0.24
N THR A 156 4.21 7.01 -1.11
CA THR A 156 3.23 6.44 -2.05
C THR A 156 2.02 5.82 -1.34
N GLU A 157 2.24 5.08 -0.24
CA GLU A 157 1.15 4.49 0.54
C GLU A 157 0.28 5.57 1.24
N VAL A 158 0.89 6.64 1.77
CA VAL A 158 0.17 7.79 2.34
C VAL A 158 -0.66 8.50 1.27
N SER A 159 -0.10 8.69 0.07
CA SER A 159 -0.83 9.24 -1.08
C SER A 159 -2.03 8.36 -1.46
N PHE A 160 -1.85 7.04 -1.46
CA PHE A 160 -2.95 6.09 -1.69
C PHE A 160 -4.04 6.25 -0.63
N TYR A 161 -3.67 6.38 0.65
CA TYR A 161 -4.63 6.53 1.74
C TYR A 161 -5.45 7.81 1.63
N ALA A 162 -4.83 8.91 1.16
CA ALA A 162 -5.52 10.17 0.93
C ALA A 162 -6.53 10.07 -0.22
N LEU A 163 -6.16 9.40 -1.32
CA LEU A 163 -6.98 9.33 -2.53
C LEU A 163 -8.04 8.22 -2.51
N LEU A 164 -7.83 7.14 -1.74
CA LEU A 164 -8.74 5.99 -1.71
C LEU A 164 -10.18 6.36 -1.30
N PRO A 165 -10.43 7.19 -0.26
CA PRO A 165 -11.80 7.58 0.10
C PRO A 165 -12.49 8.40 -0.99
N LEU A 166 -11.74 9.23 -1.73
CA LEU A 166 -12.25 9.97 -2.88
C LEU A 166 -12.66 9.02 -4.00
N TYR A 167 -11.80 8.05 -4.32
CA TYR A 167 -12.09 6.98 -5.28
C TYR A 167 -13.38 6.22 -4.90
N ALA A 168 -13.45 5.74 -3.66
CA ALA A 168 -14.61 5.02 -3.14
C ALA A 168 -15.89 5.88 -3.18
N TYR A 169 -15.78 7.17 -2.87
CA TYR A 169 -16.91 8.10 -2.95
C TYR A 169 -17.43 8.28 -4.39
N VAL A 170 -16.54 8.46 -5.37
CA VAL A 170 -16.91 8.62 -6.78
C VAL A 170 -17.61 7.37 -7.32
N LEU A 171 -17.09 6.18 -7.02
CA LEU A 171 -17.71 4.93 -7.47
C LEU A 171 -18.91 4.48 -6.63
N SER A 172 -19.19 5.13 -5.49
CA SER A 172 -20.44 4.92 -4.75
C SER A 172 -21.66 5.62 -5.37
N ARG A 173 -21.49 6.42 -6.43
CA ARG A 173 -22.58 7.15 -7.06
C ARG A 173 -23.56 6.19 -7.76
N PRO A 174 -24.88 6.51 -7.79
CA PRO A 174 -25.92 5.62 -8.34
C PRO A 174 -25.66 5.15 -9.78
N ARG A 175 -24.95 5.96 -10.59
CA ARG A 175 -24.57 5.60 -11.96
C ARG A 175 -23.70 4.34 -12.06
N PHE A 176 -22.94 4.02 -11.01
CA PHE A 176 -22.04 2.87 -10.96
C PHE A 176 -22.55 1.74 -10.05
N ALA A 177 -23.42 2.07 -9.10
CA ALA A 177 -23.80 1.18 -8.00
C ALA A 177 -25.27 0.71 -8.07
N ARG A 178 -25.77 0.39 -9.27
CA ARG A 178 -27.16 -0.08 -9.46
C ARG A 178 -27.36 -1.56 -9.13
N SER A 179 -26.36 -2.40 -9.40
CA SER A 179 -26.39 -3.83 -9.13
C SER A 179 -24.99 -4.36 -8.80
N ALA A 180 -24.89 -5.55 -8.21
CA ALA A 180 -23.60 -6.19 -7.93
C ALA A 180 -22.75 -6.37 -9.21
N ARG A 181 -23.41 -6.73 -10.33
CA ARG A 181 -22.75 -6.82 -11.65
C ARG A 181 -22.29 -5.45 -12.16
N SER A 182 -23.10 -4.39 -12.00
CA SER A 182 -22.69 -3.05 -12.44
C SER A 182 -21.50 -2.54 -11.63
N VAL A 183 -21.49 -2.82 -10.32
CA VAL A 183 -20.36 -2.52 -9.44
C VAL A 183 -19.12 -3.26 -9.94
N LEU A 184 -19.18 -4.58 -10.10
CA LEU A 184 -18.03 -5.38 -10.56
C LEU A 184 -17.45 -4.84 -11.87
N VAL A 185 -18.29 -4.66 -12.90
CA VAL A 185 -17.84 -4.21 -14.22
C VAL A 185 -17.25 -2.80 -14.16
N SER A 186 -17.97 -1.85 -13.55
CA SER A 186 -17.50 -0.45 -13.50
C SER A 186 -16.20 -0.30 -12.72
N GLU A 187 -16.06 -0.99 -11.58
CA GLU A 187 -14.84 -1.00 -10.78
C GLU A 187 -13.66 -1.58 -11.56
N LEU A 188 -13.82 -2.77 -12.13
CA LEU A 188 -12.74 -3.43 -12.88
C LEU A 188 -12.35 -2.62 -14.12
N THR A 189 -13.31 -2.02 -14.82
CA THR A 189 -13.01 -1.14 -15.96
C THR A 189 -12.21 0.09 -15.51
N VAL A 190 -12.64 0.78 -14.44
CA VAL A 190 -11.93 1.97 -13.95
C VAL A 190 -10.54 1.59 -13.43
N LEU A 191 -10.40 0.50 -12.67
CA LEU A 191 -9.11 0.03 -12.17
C LEU A 191 -8.17 -0.38 -13.29
N ALA A 192 -8.67 -1.05 -14.34
CA ALA A 192 -7.87 -1.41 -15.51
C ALA A 192 -7.39 -0.16 -16.25
N LEU A 193 -8.26 0.84 -16.47
CA LEU A 193 -7.88 2.09 -17.11
C LEU A 193 -6.84 2.87 -16.30
N LEU A 194 -7.00 2.94 -14.97
CA LEU A 194 -6.03 3.60 -14.10
C LEU A 194 -4.70 2.83 -14.03
N ALA A 195 -4.72 1.50 -14.04
CA ALA A 195 -3.52 0.67 -14.09
C ALA A 195 -2.75 0.88 -15.40
N LEU A 196 -3.46 0.90 -16.54
CA LEU A 196 -2.85 1.21 -17.84
C LEU A 196 -2.29 2.64 -17.87
N GLY A 197 -3.04 3.60 -17.32
CA GLY A 197 -2.56 4.98 -17.16
C GLY A 197 -1.31 5.08 -16.29
N SER A 198 -1.23 4.28 -15.22
CA SER A 198 -0.06 4.19 -14.34
C SER A 198 1.17 3.64 -15.06
N LEU A 199 1.00 2.56 -15.84
CA LEU A 199 2.07 2.00 -16.67
C LEU A 199 2.54 3.00 -17.74
N GLY A 200 1.60 3.68 -18.41
CA GLY A 200 1.91 4.72 -19.39
C GLY A 200 2.62 5.92 -18.76
N PHE A 201 2.18 6.36 -17.59
CA PHE A 201 2.84 7.43 -16.82
C PHE A 201 4.27 7.04 -16.45
N ARG A 202 4.47 5.83 -15.89
CA ARG A 202 5.79 5.31 -15.55
C ARG A 202 6.71 5.25 -16.76
N ALA A 203 6.21 4.79 -17.91
CA ALA A 203 6.98 4.77 -19.16
C ALA A 203 7.37 6.20 -19.59
N ALA A 204 6.43 7.15 -19.56
CA ALA A 204 6.66 8.53 -19.99
C ALA A 204 7.68 9.29 -19.12
N VAL A 205 7.72 9.04 -17.81
CA VAL A 205 8.63 9.74 -16.89
C VAL A 205 9.98 9.03 -16.70
N SER A 206 10.13 7.78 -17.16
CA SER A 206 11.32 6.96 -16.90
C SER A 206 12.65 7.56 -17.39
N GLY A 207 12.63 8.37 -18.45
CA GLY A 207 13.82 9.03 -18.99
C GLY A 207 14.13 10.38 -18.36
N SER A 208 13.12 11.25 -18.17
CA SER A 208 13.31 12.65 -17.77
C SER A 208 13.14 12.90 -16.28
N HIS A 209 12.22 12.17 -15.63
CA HIS A 209 11.85 12.36 -14.23
C HIS A 209 11.64 11.00 -13.54
N PRO A 210 12.68 10.16 -13.44
CA PRO A 210 12.56 8.77 -12.98
C PRO A 210 11.99 8.66 -11.56
N ASN A 211 12.18 9.68 -10.70
CA ASN A 211 11.60 9.74 -9.36
C ASN A 211 10.07 9.70 -9.38
N LEU A 212 9.42 10.29 -10.38
CA LEU A 212 7.97 10.28 -10.50
C LEU A 212 7.42 8.85 -10.72
N GLY A 213 8.23 7.93 -11.23
CA GLY A 213 7.89 6.51 -11.34
C GLY A 213 7.68 5.81 -9.99
N TYR A 214 8.21 6.36 -8.90
CA TYR A 214 8.07 5.84 -7.54
C TYR A 214 6.84 6.40 -6.80
N THR A 215 6.20 7.42 -7.35
CA THR A 215 4.96 8.01 -6.80
C THR A 215 3.78 7.08 -7.01
N LEU A 216 2.66 7.36 -6.33
CA LEU A 216 1.41 6.65 -6.55
C LEU A 216 1.01 6.59 -8.02
N ALA A 217 1.19 7.68 -8.78
CA ALA A 217 0.86 7.69 -10.21
C ALA A 217 1.69 6.66 -10.98
N GLY A 218 2.97 6.52 -10.61
CA GLY A 218 3.87 5.54 -11.16
C GLY A 218 3.57 4.11 -10.74
N THR A 219 3.03 3.86 -9.53
CA THR A 219 2.89 2.51 -8.95
C THR A 219 1.44 2.05 -8.70
N PHE A 220 0.45 2.76 -9.23
CA PHE A 220 -0.97 2.51 -8.97
C PHE A 220 -1.44 1.14 -9.51
N ASP A 221 -0.83 0.63 -10.57
CA ASP A 221 -1.06 -0.72 -11.12
C ASP A 221 -1.06 -1.81 -10.02
N TRP A 222 -0.10 -1.77 -9.10
CA TRP A 222 -0.04 -2.74 -7.99
C TRP A 222 -1.19 -2.60 -7.01
N PHE A 223 -1.57 -1.36 -6.66
CA PHE A 223 -2.75 -1.10 -5.83
C PHE A 223 -4.02 -1.56 -6.55
N ALA A 224 -4.13 -1.29 -7.84
CA ALA A 224 -5.28 -1.65 -8.66
C ALA A 224 -5.50 -3.17 -8.73
N LEU A 225 -4.43 -3.97 -8.78
CA LEU A 225 -4.53 -5.43 -8.66
C LEU A 225 -5.17 -5.84 -7.32
N GLY A 226 -4.67 -5.29 -6.21
CA GLY A 226 -5.24 -5.53 -4.88
C GLY A 226 -6.69 -5.10 -4.76
N MET A 227 -7.02 -3.91 -5.27
CA MET A 227 -8.37 -3.37 -5.30
C MET A 227 -9.32 -4.23 -6.14
N SER A 228 -8.85 -4.76 -7.27
CA SER A 228 -9.63 -5.65 -8.14
C SER A 228 -9.98 -6.95 -7.42
N LEU A 229 -9.01 -7.56 -6.73
CA LEU A 229 -9.25 -8.72 -5.88
C LEU A 229 -10.26 -8.42 -4.77
N ALA A 230 -10.20 -7.22 -4.18
CA ALA A 230 -11.15 -6.77 -3.16
C ALA A 230 -12.58 -6.65 -3.70
N VAL A 231 -12.74 -6.14 -4.93
CA VAL A 231 -14.04 -6.04 -5.59
C VAL A 231 -14.60 -7.43 -5.88
N VAL A 232 -13.82 -8.31 -6.50
CA VAL A 232 -14.25 -9.69 -6.81
C VAL A 232 -14.65 -10.41 -5.51
N SER A 233 -13.81 -10.37 -4.49
CA SER A 233 -14.05 -10.99 -3.18
C SER A 233 -15.25 -10.43 -2.39
N ALA A 234 -15.73 -9.23 -2.74
CA ALA A 234 -16.89 -8.63 -2.08
C ALA A 234 -18.20 -8.90 -2.84
N VAL A 235 -18.13 -9.25 -4.12
CA VAL A 235 -19.28 -9.55 -4.98
C VAL A 235 -19.61 -11.05 -4.99
N THR A 236 -18.60 -11.91 -4.85
CA THR A 236 -18.74 -13.36 -4.66
C THR A 236 -19.13 -13.69 -3.22
#